data_AF-A0A2V5N6I6-F1
#
_entry.id   AF-A0A2V5N6I6-F1
#
_cell.length_a   1.000
_cell.length_b   1.000
_cell.length_c   1.000
_cell.angle_alpha   90.00
_cell.angle_beta   90.00
_cell.angle_gamma   90.00
#
_symmetry.space_group_name_H-M   'P 1'
#
loop_
_entity.id
_entity.type
_entity.pdbx_description
1 polymer ?
#
loop_
_entity_poly.entity_id
_entity_poly.type
_entity_poly.pdbx_seq_one_letter_code
_entity_poly.pdbx_strand_id
1 'polypeptide(L)' 'MAFGTRSHHTRHQRLAPQSLARRLRAWRERKNLSQSEAALKLQISTRTLQEWEQDRSAPRGFARIVIEKTIRP' A
#
# COMPACT_ATOMS: atom_id res chain seq x y z
N MET A 1 -10.93 -24.45 7.22
CA MET A 1 -10.16 -23.34 7.85
C MET A 1 -10.62 -22.05 7.20
N ALA A 2 -11.42 -21.23 7.90
CA ALA A 2 -12.13 -20.08 7.34
C ALA A 2 -11.62 -18.78 7.96
N PHE A 3 -10.99 -17.92 7.17
CA PHE A 3 -10.61 -16.57 7.61
C PHE A 3 -11.75 -15.58 7.29
N GLY A 4 -12.56 -15.36 8.33
CA GLY A 4 -13.21 -14.12 8.74
C GLY A 4 -13.44 -12.96 7.76
N THR A 5 -14.74 -12.67 7.60
CA THR A 5 -15.41 -11.36 7.75
C THR A 5 -15.16 -10.22 6.74
N ARG A 6 -16.24 -9.94 5.99
CA ARG A 6 -16.82 -8.65 5.57
C ARG A 6 -15.87 -7.48 5.28
N SER A 7 -15.93 -6.99 4.04
CA SER A 7 -15.59 -5.61 3.71
C SER A 7 -16.77 -4.94 3.00
N HIS A 8 -17.78 -4.57 3.79
CA HIS A 8 -18.49 -3.33 3.50
C HIS A 8 -17.60 -2.22 4.05
N HIS A 9 -17.18 -1.28 3.21
CA HIS A 9 -17.12 0.16 3.50
C HIS A 9 -16.50 0.89 2.29
N THR A 10 -17.43 1.51 1.57
CA THR A 10 -17.34 2.85 0.99
C THR A 10 -16.49 3.11 -0.26
N ARG A 11 -17.25 3.39 -1.32
CA ARG A 11 -16.95 4.10 -2.57
C ARG A 11 -16.42 5.52 -2.33
N HIS A 12 -15.32 5.67 -1.60
CA HIS A 12 -14.49 6.88 -1.55
C HIS A 12 -13.11 6.42 -2.02
N GLN A 13 -12.45 6.94 -3.04
CA GLN A 13 -12.51 8.31 -3.54
C GLN A 13 -11.80 8.31 -4.91
N ARG A 14 -12.58 8.40 -5.99
CA ARG A 14 -12.11 8.36 -7.38
C ARG A 14 -11.22 9.57 -7.77
N LEU A 15 -10.88 10.48 -6.86
CA LEU A 15 -10.31 11.81 -7.18
C LEU A 15 -9.45 12.41 -6.04
N ALA A 16 -8.49 11.69 -5.45
CA ALA A 16 -7.49 12.31 -4.57
C ALA A 16 -6.16 12.52 -5.32
N PRO A 17 -5.71 13.76 -5.58
CA PRO A 17 -4.58 14.04 -6.45
C PRO A 17 -3.20 13.55 -5.96
N GLN A 18 -3.04 12.90 -4.79
CA GLN A 18 -1.74 12.47 -4.24
C GLN A 18 -1.83 11.29 -3.24
N SER A 19 -2.67 10.26 -3.49
CA SER A 19 -2.81 9.14 -2.54
C SER A 19 -1.47 8.41 -2.29
N LEU A 20 -1.28 7.92 -1.06
CA LEU A 20 -0.09 7.13 -0.67
C LEU A 20 0.09 5.93 -1.60
N ALA A 21 -1.02 5.30 -2.01
CA ALA A 21 -1.06 4.20 -2.99
C ALA A 21 -0.33 4.56 -4.29
N ARG A 22 -0.58 5.76 -4.83
CA ARG A 22 0.06 6.21 -6.08
C ARG A 22 1.53 6.52 -5.90
N ARG A 23 1.92 7.12 -4.77
CA ARG A 23 3.35 7.36 -4.43
C ARG A 23 4.11 6.05 -4.23
N LEU A 24 3.48 5.08 -3.59
CA LEU A 24 4.05 3.75 -3.36
C LEU A 24 4.27 3.00 -4.68
N ARG A 25 3.28 3.03 -5.58
CA ARG A 25 3.42 2.44 -6.92
C ARG A 25 4.52 3.13 -7.74
N ALA A 26 4.55 4.47 -7.74
CA ALA A 26 5.58 5.21 -8.45
C ALA A 26 6.99 4.94 -7.89
N TRP A 27 7.15 4.82 -6.57
CA TRP A 27 8.41 4.42 -5.95
C TRP A 27 8.84 3.01 -6.39
N ARG A 28 7.89 2.06 -6.44
CA ARG A 28 8.14 0.68 -6.88
C ARG A 28 8.61 0.65 -8.34
N GLU A 29 7.92 1.38 -9.23
CA GLU A 29 8.26 1.50 -10.65
C GLU A 29 9.63 2.16 -10.86
N ARG A 30 9.92 3.25 -10.14
CA ARG A 30 11.25 3.91 -10.18
C ARG A 30 12.39 3.01 -9.74
N LYS A 31 12.12 2.06 -8.84
CA LYS A 31 13.10 1.08 -8.35
C LYS A 31 13.08 -0.22 -9.16
N ASN A 32 12.22 -0.33 -10.17
CA ASN A 32 12.00 -1.50 -10.99
C ASN A 32 11.74 -2.79 -10.18
N LEU A 33 11.01 -2.65 -9.07
CA LEU A 33 10.70 -3.75 -8.15
C LEU A 33 9.35 -4.40 -8.50
N SER A 34 9.30 -5.72 -8.42
CA SER A 34 8.04 -6.46 -8.37
C SER A 34 7.32 -6.23 -7.03
N GLN A 35 6.04 -6.59 -6.95
CA GLN A 35 5.27 -6.44 -5.70
C GLN A 35 5.87 -7.27 -4.55
N SER A 36 6.37 -8.48 -4.83
CA SER A 36 7.04 -9.31 -3.83
C SER A 36 8.35 -8.69 -3.35
N GLU A 37 9.18 -8.16 -4.24
CA GLU A 37 10.45 -7.52 -3.86
C GLU A 37 10.22 -6.23 -3.06
N ALA A 38 9.24 -5.42 -3.46
CA ALA A 38 8.85 -4.23 -2.70
C ALA A 38 8.31 -4.60 -1.31
N ALA A 39 7.52 -5.68 -1.21
CA ALA A 39 6.98 -6.17 0.06
C ALA A 39 8.10 -6.66 0.98
N LEU A 40 9.07 -7.40 0.46
CA LEU A 40 10.28 -7.83 1.18
C LEU A 40 11.08 -6.63 1.68
N LYS A 41 11.28 -5.62 0.84
CA LYS A 41 12.03 -4.42 1.19
C LYS A 41 11.35 -3.58 2.27
N LEU A 42 10.03 -3.59 2.30
CA LEU A 42 9.20 -2.93 3.30
C LEU A 42 8.89 -3.82 4.52
N GLN A 43 9.35 -5.08 4.51
CA GLN A 43 9.07 -6.10 5.53
C GLN A 43 7.57 -6.28 5.83
N ILE A 44 6.75 -6.24 4.79
CA ILE A 44 5.31 -6.47 4.85
C ILE A 44 4.93 -7.64 3.96
N SER A 45 3.71 -8.14 4.11
CA SER A 45 3.20 -9.15 3.18
C SER A 45 2.91 -8.54 1.80
N THR A 46 3.10 -9.32 0.74
CA THR A 46 2.72 -8.93 -0.64
C THR A 46 1.25 -8.55 -0.73
N ARG A 47 0.40 -9.23 0.06
CA ARG A 47 -1.04 -8.94 0.19
C ARG A 47 -1.27 -7.53 0.76
N THR A 48 -0.58 -7.17 1.83
CA THR A 48 -0.65 -5.83 2.44
C THR A 48 -0.22 -4.75 1.47
N LEU A 49 0.89 -4.97 0.75
CA LEU A 49 1.35 -4.05 -0.29
C LEU A 49 0.29 -3.89 -1.40
N GLN A 50 -0.28 -4.99 -1.88
CA GLN A 50 -1.32 -5.00 -2.91
C GLN A 50 -2.58 -4.25 -2.45
N GLU A 51 -3.04 -4.47 -1.21
CA GLU A 51 -4.19 -3.77 -0.64
C GLU A 51 -3.95 -2.27 -0.54
N TRP A 52 -2.74 -1.85 -0.17
CA TRP A 52 -2.37 -0.44 -0.15
C TRP A 52 -2.26 0.17 -1.55
N GLU A 53 -1.69 -0.54 -2.51
CA GLU A 53 -1.62 -0.08 -3.91
C GLU A 53 -2.99 0.00 -4.59
N GLN A 54 -3.95 -0.80 -4.14
CA GLN A 54 -5.34 -0.80 -4.63
C GLN A 54 -6.25 0.17 -3.85
N ASP A 55 -5.71 0.91 -2.88
CA ASP A 55 -6.47 1.80 -2.00
C ASP A 55 -7.58 1.06 -1.21
N ARG A 56 -7.44 -0.27 -1.05
CA ARG A 56 -8.34 -1.14 -0.27
C ARG A 56 -8.13 -0.95 1.22
N SER A 57 -6.91 -0.60 1.60
CA SER A 57 -6.47 -0.37 2.96
C SER A 57 -5.40 0.72 2.97
N ALA A 58 -5.27 1.43 4.08
CA ALA A 58 -4.23 2.42 4.28
C ALA A 58 -3.35 1.98 5.46
N PRO A 59 -2.02 2.16 5.38
CA PRO A 59 -1.17 1.92 6.53
C PRO A 59 -1.56 2.86 7.67
N ARG A 60 -1.58 2.32 8.89
CA ARG A 60 -1.95 3.04 10.10
C ARG A 60 -0.76 3.09 11.06
N GLY A 61 -0.73 4.12 11.91
CA GLY A 61 0.30 4.28 12.94
C GLY A 61 1.71 4.25 12.39
N PHE A 62 2.57 3.42 12.99
CA PHE A 62 3.98 3.31 12.67
C PHE A 62 4.26 2.90 11.23
N ALA A 63 3.47 1.99 10.66
CA ALA A 63 3.65 1.53 9.28
C ALA A 63 3.56 2.70 8.28
N ARG A 64 2.64 3.64 8.52
CA ARG A 64 2.49 4.82 7.65
C ARG A 64 3.74 5.68 7.64
N ILE A 65 4.28 5.96 8.82
CA ILE A 65 5.49 6.80 8.98
C ILE A 65 6.69 6.15 8.29
N VAL A 66 6.86 4.85 8.49
CA VAL A 66 7.95 4.08 7.86
C VAL A 66 7.86 4.13 6.34
N ILE A 67 6.68 3.89 5.78
CA ILE A 67 6.48 3.89 4.33
C ILE A 67 6.68 5.29 3.78
N GLU A 68 6.06 6.31 4.37
CA GLU A 68 6.19 7.70 3.93
C GLU A 68 7.65 8.15 3.93
N LYS A 69 8.45 7.72 4.92
CA LYS A 69 9.89 7.96 4.96
C LYS A 69 10.64 7.19 3.87
N THR A 70 10.24 5.96 3.59
CA THR A 70 10.91 5.07 2.63
C THR A 70 10.63 5.44 1.17
N ILE A 71 9.42 5.94 0.88
CA ILE A 71 8.99 6.35 -0.47
C ILE A 71 9.16 7.86 -0.73
N ARG A 72 9.75 8.60 0.21
CA ARG A 72 10.08 10.01 0.04
C ARG A 72 11.02 10.16 -1.17
N PRO A 73 10.76 11.11 -2.08
CA PRO A 73 11.65 11.38 -3.20
C PRO A 73 13.04 11.81 -2.73
#